data_AF-A0A1G9WN76-F1
#
_entry.id   AF-A0A1G9WN76-F1
#
_cell.length_a   1.000
_cell.length_b   1.000
_cell.length_c   1.000
_cell.angle_alpha   90.00
_cell.angle_beta   90.00
_cell.angle_gamma   90.00
#
_symmetry.space_group_name_H-M   'P 1'
#
loop_
_entity.id
_entity.type
_entity.pdbx_description
1 polymer ?
#
loop_
_entity_poly.entity_id
_entity_poly.type
_entity_poly.pdbx_seq_one_letter_code
_entity_poly.pdbx_strand_id
1 'polypeptide(L)'
;MSELIEITTNAVTDPTAPVGSEANPIPIRVPQPAPDPADVAMANLPIAADHHLAEFSRNADFSANLDPATRQLVNEASSALRRTIGIADVAAAQADGYLRDDTMFPAGRERLARETTDKAQSDIAAAFEEADVRLEVAQASLYEAARPTMPNGEAGTARQDAVMILDGARSGGPSALVDAVRQLARRDDAVGALVAGPWLSDYMAARGVDGDLRPAVVNAVRAAVIDTAARSGDRKRSAAGRTSQALTSVQKARAAASTYTRLKLGR
;
A
#
# COMPACT_ATOMS: atom_id res chain seq x y z
N MET A 1 5.97 16.70 -24.54
CA MET A 1 5.82 17.93 -25.36
C MET A 1 6.55 19.02 -24.61
N SER A 2 7.67 19.49 -25.13
CA SER A 2 8.49 20.52 -24.47
C SER A 2 7.86 21.90 -24.70
N GLU A 3 7.46 22.57 -23.64
CA GLU A 3 7.02 23.95 -23.69
C GLU A 3 8.26 24.85 -23.82
N LEU A 4 8.31 25.68 -24.86
CA LEU A 4 9.37 26.68 -25.04
C LEU A 4 8.92 27.95 -24.32
N ILE A 5 9.63 28.34 -23.26
CA ILE A 5 9.42 29.64 -22.62
C ILE A 5 10.10 30.70 -23.47
N GLU A 6 9.30 31.62 -24.01
CA GLU A 6 9.78 32.78 -24.74
C GLU A 6 10.23 33.84 -23.72
N ILE A 7 11.54 34.11 -23.64
CA ILE A 7 12.05 35.20 -22.80
C ILE A 7 11.80 36.51 -23.57
N THR A 8 10.63 37.10 -23.38
CA THR A 8 10.33 38.46 -23.80
C THR A 8 10.98 39.42 -22.80
N THR A 9 12.17 39.91 -23.13
CA THR A 9 12.59 41.21 -22.57
C THR A 9 11.53 42.24 -22.97
N ASN A 10 11.02 43.02 -22.02
CA ASN A 10 10.05 44.10 -22.24
C ASN A 10 10.65 45.28 -23.05
N ALA A 11 11.29 44.98 -24.17
CA ALA A 11 11.66 45.95 -25.18
C ALA A 11 10.44 46.14 -26.10
N VAL A 12 10.01 47.39 -26.26
CA VAL A 12 9.00 47.77 -27.27
C VAL A 12 9.53 47.31 -28.63
N THR A 13 8.92 46.27 -29.20
CA THR A 13 9.32 45.72 -30.49
C THR A 13 8.67 46.53 -31.60
N ASP A 14 9.48 47.10 -32.49
CA ASP A 14 8.98 47.72 -33.72
C ASP A 14 8.93 46.63 -34.81
N PRO A 15 7.73 46.15 -35.19
CA PRO A 15 7.61 45.06 -36.17
C PRO A 15 8.01 45.47 -37.59
N THR A 16 8.27 46.76 -37.83
CA THR A 16 8.76 47.26 -39.13
C THR A 16 10.28 47.27 -39.23
N ALA A 17 10.99 47.09 -38.11
CA ALA A 17 12.44 47.04 -38.09
C ALA A 17 12.97 45.66 -38.58
N PRO A 18 14.16 45.62 -39.22
CA PRO A 18 14.75 44.37 -39.68
C PRO A 18 14.95 43.39 -38.53
N VAL A 19 14.61 42.11 -38.74
CA VAL A 19 14.80 41.03 -37.76
C VAL A 19 16.29 40.94 -37.36
N GLY A 20 16.56 41.01 -36.05
CA GLY A 20 17.91 41.03 -35.48
C GLY A 20 18.51 42.42 -35.25
N SER A 21 17.72 43.48 -35.42
CA SER A 21 18.09 44.84 -34.98
C SER A 21 17.78 45.06 -33.50
N GLU A 22 18.34 46.12 -32.90
CA GLU A 22 18.04 46.49 -31.50
C GLU A 22 16.54 46.76 -31.27
N ALA A 23 15.81 47.20 -32.29
CA ALA A 23 14.37 47.45 -32.23
C ALA A 23 13.49 46.21 -32.55
N ASN A 24 14.10 45.14 -33.06
CA ASN A 24 13.45 43.85 -33.34
C ASN A 24 14.45 42.69 -33.10
N PRO A 25 14.86 42.45 -31.84
CA PRO A 25 15.88 41.46 -31.53
C PRO A 25 15.38 40.05 -31.87
N ILE A 26 16.29 39.17 -32.31
CA ILE A 26 15.95 37.75 -32.52
C ILE A 26 15.62 37.16 -31.14
N PRO A 27 14.43 36.58 -30.95
CA PRO A 27 14.12 35.89 -29.71
C PRO A 27 15.06 34.69 -29.56
N ILE A 28 15.99 34.80 -28.62
CA ILE A 28 16.86 33.68 -28.25
C ILE A 28 16.01 32.71 -27.44
N ARG A 29 15.55 31.63 -28.08
CA ARG A 29 14.91 30.51 -27.38
C ARG A 29 16.00 29.72 -26.67
N VAL A 30 16.22 30.04 -25.40
CA VAL A 30 17.06 29.23 -24.53
C VAL A 30 16.31 27.92 -24.28
N PRO A 31 16.87 26.75 -24.65
CA PRO A 31 16.26 25.48 -24.30
C PRO A 31 16.13 25.42 -22.78
N GLN A 32 14.91 25.27 -22.27
CA GLN A 32 14.72 25.04 -20.85
C GLN A 32 15.46 23.73 -20.50
N PRO A 33 16.35 23.72 -19.49
CA PRO A 33 17.06 22.52 -19.12
C PRO A 33 16.02 21.43 -18.83
N ALA A 34 16.26 20.22 -19.36
CA ALA A 34 15.39 19.09 -19.07
C ALA A 34 15.25 18.95 -17.55
N PRO A 35 14.04 18.74 -17.02
CA PRO A 35 13.85 18.59 -15.59
C PRO A 35 14.72 17.42 -15.08
N ASP A 36 15.29 17.58 -13.89
CA ASP A 36 16.12 16.56 -13.27
C ASP A 36 15.29 15.25 -13.19
N PRO A 37 15.80 14.11 -13.69
CA PRO A 37 15.10 12.83 -13.59
C PRO A 37 14.70 12.47 -12.15
N ALA A 38 15.44 12.92 -11.14
CA ALA A 38 15.10 12.73 -9.73
C ALA A 38 13.85 13.52 -9.33
N ASP A 39 13.70 14.76 -9.81
CA ASP A 39 12.53 15.59 -9.53
C ASP A 39 11.29 15.06 -10.27
N VAL A 40 11.46 14.55 -11.50
CA VAL A 40 10.39 13.87 -12.24
C VAL A 40 9.96 12.59 -11.51
N ALA A 41 10.90 11.79 -11.02
CA ALA A 41 10.59 10.58 -10.25
C ALA A 41 9.83 10.91 -8.96
N MET A 42 10.24 11.96 -8.23
CA MET A 42 9.56 12.42 -7.04
C MET A 42 8.13 12.90 -7.31
N ALA A 43 7.91 13.68 -8.38
CA ALA A 43 6.58 14.17 -8.76
C ALA A 43 5.60 13.03 -9.11
N ASN A 44 6.12 11.87 -9.54
CA ASN A 44 5.31 10.70 -9.86
C ASN A 44 4.93 9.82 -8.65
N LEU A 45 5.63 9.94 -7.51
CA LEU A 45 5.32 9.14 -6.31
C LEU A 45 3.93 9.39 -5.71
N PRO A 46 3.45 10.64 -5.53
CA PRO A 46 2.10 10.87 -5.02
C PRO A 46 1.03 10.38 -6.01
N ILE A 47 1.28 10.52 -7.32
CA ILE A 47 0.41 9.99 -8.37
C ILE A 47 0.34 8.45 -8.28
N ALA A 48 1.47 7.78 -8.08
CA ALA A 48 1.53 6.33 -7.90
C ALA A 48 0.77 5.88 -6.65
N ALA A 49 0.91 6.62 -5.54
CA ALA A 49 0.17 6.35 -4.31
C ALA A 49 -1.35 6.46 -4.53
N ASP A 50 -1.83 7.54 -5.15
CA ASP A 50 -3.24 7.72 -5.47
C ASP A 50 -3.76 6.68 -6.47
N HIS A 51 -2.97 6.32 -7.47
CA HIS A 51 -3.31 5.24 -8.42
C HIS A 51 -3.56 3.93 -7.68
N HIS A 52 -2.68 3.56 -6.75
CA HIS A 52 -2.83 2.33 -5.97
C HIS A 52 -4.00 2.37 -4.98
N LEU A 53 -4.29 3.53 -4.38
CA LEU A 53 -5.50 3.71 -3.57
C LEU A 53 -6.77 3.61 -4.41
N ALA A 54 -6.78 4.16 -5.62
CA ALA A 54 -7.90 4.03 -6.56
C ALA A 54 -8.07 2.58 -7.06
N GLU A 55 -6.97 1.87 -7.31
CA GLU A 55 -6.97 0.44 -7.62
C GLU A 55 -7.58 -0.38 -6.47
N PHE A 56 -7.20 -0.09 -5.23
CA PHE A 56 -7.83 -0.68 -4.05
C PHE A 56 -9.34 -0.40 -4.03
N SER A 57 -9.76 0.85 -4.16
CA SER A 57 -11.19 1.22 -4.13
C SER A 57 -12.02 0.55 -5.22
N ARG A 58 -11.43 0.28 -6.39
CA ARG A 58 -12.11 -0.40 -7.51
C ARG A 58 -12.24 -1.91 -7.30
N ASN A 59 -11.25 -2.53 -6.66
CA ASN A 59 -11.16 -4.00 -6.56
C ASN A 59 -11.69 -4.53 -5.22
N ALA A 60 -11.70 -3.72 -4.16
CA ALA A 60 -12.27 -4.08 -2.88
C ALA A 60 -13.80 -4.13 -2.93
N ASP A 61 -14.39 -5.06 -2.19
CA ASP A 61 -15.83 -5.22 -2.11
C ASP A 61 -16.39 -4.49 -0.88
N PHE A 62 -16.86 -3.25 -1.07
CA PHE A 62 -17.47 -2.47 0.02
C PHE A 62 -18.96 -2.75 0.26
N SER A 63 -19.51 -3.81 -0.34
CA SER A 63 -20.92 -4.15 -0.19
C SER A 63 -21.28 -4.57 1.24
N ALA A 64 -22.58 -4.76 1.49
CA ALA A 64 -23.09 -5.27 2.77
C ALA A 64 -22.65 -6.72 3.08
N ASN A 65 -21.93 -7.38 2.17
CA ASN A 65 -21.38 -8.73 2.40
C ASN A 65 -20.11 -8.71 3.26
N LEU A 66 -19.46 -7.55 3.40
CA LEU A 66 -18.41 -7.35 4.40
C LEU A 66 -18.99 -6.82 5.71
N ASP A 67 -18.37 -7.25 6.81
CA ASP A 67 -18.61 -6.70 8.13
C ASP A 67 -18.38 -5.16 8.15
N PRO A 68 -19.29 -4.37 8.76
CA PRO A 68 -19.16 -2.92 8.83
C PRO A 68 -17.86 -2.43 9.48
N ALA A 69 -17.39 -3.09 10.54
CA ALA A 69 -16.15 -2.69 11.22
C ALA A 69 -14.94 -2.93 10.32
N THR A 70 -14.91 -4.06 9.61
CA THR A 70 -13.86 -4.33 8.60
C THR A 70 -13.85 -3.30 7.48
N ARG A 71 -15.03 -2.91 6.96
CA ARG A 71 -15.14 -1.85 5.94
C ARG A 71 -14.62 -0.50 6.45
N GLN A 72 -14.95 -0.16 7.68
CA GLN A 72 -14.47 1.05 8.33
C GLN A 72 -12.94 1.04 8.48
N LEU A 73 -12.36 -0.05 8.97
CA LEU A 73 -10.91 -0.18 9.15
C LEU A 73 -10.13 0.05 7.85
N VAL A 74 -10.55 -0.57 6.74
CA VAL A 74 -9.86 -0.41 5.45
C VAL A 74 -10.06 0.98 4.84
N ASN A 75 -11.21 1.60 5.06
CA ASN A 75 -11.48 2.98 4.62
C ASN A 75 -10.65 3.99 5.41
N GLU A 76 -10.55 3.81 6.72
CA GLU A 76 -9.73 4.67 7.58
C GLU A 76 -8.24 4.49 7.28
N ALA A 77 -7.77 3.27 7.05
CA ALA A 77 -6.39 3.01 6.65
C ALA A 77 -6.02 3.68 5.32
N SER A 78 -6.84 3.51 4.29
CA SER A 78 -6.61 4.16 2.98
C SER A 78 -6.68 5.70 3.07
N SER A 79 -7.57 6.23 3.91
CA SER A 79 -7.70 7.68 4.16
C SER A 79 -6.49 8.24 4.92
N ALA A 80 -5.98 7.52 5.92
CA ALA A 80 -4.78 7.90 6.66
C ALA A 80 -3.56 7.98 5.73
N LEU A 81 -3.38 6.99 4.84
CA LEU A 81 -2.32 7.02 3.83
C LEU A 81 -2.43 8.21 2.89
N ARG A 82 -3.63 8.50 2.35
CA ARG A 82 -3.83 9.69 1.51
C ARG A 82 -3.50 10.98 2.26
N ARG A 83 -3.84 11.06 3.56
CA ARG A 83 -3.55 12.24 4.39
C ARG A 83 -2.05 12.51 4.52
N THR A 84 -1.20 11.48 4.57
CA THR A 84 0.26 11.67 4.71
C THR A 84 0.86 12.50 3.58
N ILE A 85 0.37 12.34 2.34
CA ILE A 85 0.82 13.11 1.18
C ILE A 85 0.46 14.59 1.37
N GLY A 86 -0.79 14.87 1.76
CA GLY A 86 -1.25 16.23 2.03
C GLY A 86 -0.51 16.91 3.19
N ILE A 87 -0.19 16.18 4.26
CA ILE A 87 0.63 16.70 5.37
C ILE A 87 2.00 17.12 4.86
N ALA A 88 2.66 16.28 4.05
CA ALA A 88 3.98 16.59 3.49
C ALA A 88 3.94 17.81 2.56
N ASP A 89 2.92 17.93 1.72
CA ASP A 89 2.77 19.08 0.80
C ASP A 89 2.57 20.40 1.55
N VAL A 90 1.68 20.40 2.54
CA VAL A 90 1.40 21.60 3.35
C VAL A 90 2.64 22.00 4.16
N ALA A 91 3.32 21.03 4.78
CA ALA A 91 4.50 21.30 5.57
C ALA A 91 5.67 21.83 4.73
N ALA A 92 5.92 21.24 3.56
CA ALA A 92 6.95 21.72 2.65
C ALA A 92 6.65 23.15 2.15
N ALA A 93 5.40 23.44 1.78
CA ALA A 93 5.00 24.78 1.36
C ALA A 93 5.14 25.82 2.49
N GLN A 94 4.80 25.44 3.74
CA GLN A 94 4.98 26.30 4.91
C GLN A 94 6.45 26.54 5.24
N ALA A 95 7.29 25.49 5.20
CA ALA A 95 8.73 25.61 5.42
C ALA A 95 9.39 26.51 4.37
N ASP A 96 9.08 26.32 3.08
CA ASP A 96 9.51 27.20 2.00
C ASP A 96 9.04 28.65 2.20
N GLY A 97 7.80 28.81 2.70
CA GLY A 97 7.24 30.11 3.05
C GLY A 97 8.07 30.83 4.11
N TYR A 98 8.45 30.15 5.20
CA TYR A 98 9.31 30.73 6.24
C TYR A 98 10.69 31.09 5.72
N LEU A 99 11.29 30.24 4.87
CA LEU A 99 12.63 30.48 4.31
C LEU A 99 12.66 31.70 3.37
N ARG A 100 11.56 31.96 2.66
CA ARG A 100 11.42 33.09 1.73
C ARG A 100 10.88 34.37 2.37
N ASP A 101 10.50 34.36 3.64
CA ASP A 101 10.02 35.55 4.33
C ASP A 101 11.18 36.49 4.68
N ASP A 102 11.37 37.54 3.89
CA ASP A 102 12.44 38.52 4.11
C ASP A 102 12.17 39.49 5.27
N THR A 103 10.99 39.42 5.90
CA THR A 103 10.67 40.21 7.09
C THR A 103 11.13 39.56 8.40
N MET A 104 11.50 38.27 8.35
CA MET A 104 11.95 37.50 9.52
C MET A 104 13.47 37.46 9.63
N PHE A 105 13.97 37.39 10.86
CA PHE A 105 15.40 37.20 11.11
C PHE A 105 15.86 35.82 10.60
N PRO A 106 17.02 35.70 9.90
CA PRO A 106 17.43 34.46 9.25
C PRO A 106 17.42 33.21 10.13
N ALA A 107 17.96 33.29 11.35
CA ALA A 107 17.94 32.16 12.29
C ALA A 107 16.52 31.76 12.73
N GLY A 108 15.59 32.71 12.77
CA GLY A 108 14.18 32.45 13.06
C GLY A 108 13.47 31.71 11.93
N ARG A 109 13.81 32.02 10.66
CA ARG A 109 13.29 31.36 9.45
C ARG A 109 13.66 29.89 9.43
N GLU A 110 14.96 29.61 9.61
CA GLU A 110 15.47 28.24 9.64
C GLU A 110 14.88 27.43 10.79
N ARG A 111 14.71 28.05 11.97
CA ARG A 111 14.08 27.40 13.12
C ARG A 111 12.62 27.02 12.83
N LEU A 112 11.82 27.95 12.33
CA LEU A 112 10.40 27.70 12.04
C LEU A 112 10.20 26.70 10.91
N ALA A 113 11.03 26.77 9.87
CA ALA A 113 11.04 25.77 8.80
C ALA A 113 11.32 24.37 9.38
N ARG A 114 12.35 24.23 10.23
CA ARG A 114 12.69 22.96 10.89
C ARG A 114 11.59 22.47 11.83
N GLU A 115 11.05 23.32 12.69
CA GLU A 115 9.96 22.94 13.61
C GLU A 115 8.71 22.46 12.84
N THR A 116 8.44 23.06 11.68
CA THR A 116 7.34 22.66 10.80
C THR A 116 7.60 21.31 10.15
N THR A 117 8.81 21.07 9.64
CA THR A 117 9.17 19.77 9.06
C THR A 117 9.20 18.67 10.10
N ASP A 118 9.73 18.93 11.30
CA ASP A 118 9.81 17.96 12.40
C ASP A 118 8.41 17.56 12.88
N LYS A 119 7.52 18.55 13.04
CA LYS A 119 6.11 18.29 13.37
C LYS A 119 5.42 17.46 12.30
N ALA A 120 5.61 17.80 11.02
CA ALA A 120 5.02 17.07 9.92
C ALA A 120 5.53 15.63 9.85
N GLN A 121 6.83 15.40 10.07
CA GLN A 121 7.41 14.06 10.15
C GLN A 121 6.78 13.24 11.28
N SER A 122 6.56 13.84 12.45
CA SER A 122 5.87 13.21 13.59
C SER A 122 4.42 12.84 13.24
N ASP A 123 3.66 13.78 12.66
CA ASP A 123 2.27 13.55 12.26
C ASP A 123 2.14 12.47 11.16
N ILE A 124 3.08 12.44 10.21
CA ILE A 124 3.16 11.42 9.16
C ILE A 124 3.51 10.05 9.75
N ALA A 125 4.46 9.99 10.69
CA ALA A 125 4.83 8.74 11.35
C ALA A 125 3.63 8.16 12.12
N ALA A 126 2.93 8.99 12.89
CA ALA A 126 1.71 8.59 13.58
C ALA A 126 0.65 8.08 12.60
N ALA A 127 0.41 8.78 11.49
CA ALA A 127 -0.57 8.36 10.48
C ALA A 127 -0.19 7.04 9.78
N PHE A 128 1.10 6.78 9.54
CA PHE A 128 1.55 5.48 9.01
C PHE A 128 1.36 4.36 10.02
N GLU A 129 1.69 4.57 11.30
CA GLU A 129 1.47 3.59 12.36
C GLU A 129 -0.02 3.27 12.50
N GLU A 130 -0.87 4.30 12.54
CA GLU A 130 -2.33 4.17 12.60
C GLU A 130 -2.90 3.39 11.41
N ALA A 131 -2.35 3.62 10.21
CA ALA A 131 -2.74 2.90 9.00
C ALA A 131 -2.28 1.44 9.05
N ASP A 132 -1.05 1.18 9.46
CA ASP A 132 -0.47 -0.17 9.52
C ASP A 132 -1.22 -1.04 10.55
N VAL A 133 -1.52 -0.51 11.74
CA VAL A 133 -2.32 -1.21 12.76
C VAL A 133 -3.72 -1.56 12.23
N ARG A 134 -4.39 -0.60 11.56
CA ARG A 134 -5.71 -0.87 10.97
C ARG A 134 -5.66 -1.90 9.86
N LEU A 135 -4.62 -1.87 9.02
CA LEU A 135 -4.43 -2.86 7.97
C LEU A 135 -4.19 -4.24 8.55
N GLU A 136 -3.44 -4.36 9.64
CA GLU A 136 -3.22 -5.64 10.32
C GLU A 136 -4.53 -6.22 10.86
N VAL A 137 -5.31 -5.41 11.59
CA VAL A 137 -6.63 -5.84 12.11
C VAL A 137 -7.58 -6.19 10.96
N ALA A 138 -7.60 -5.39 9.89
CA ALA A 138 -8.42 -5.66 8.73
C ALA A 138 -7.99 -6.95 8.01
N GLN A 139 -6.70 -7.22 7.86
CA GLN A 139 -6.19 -8.45 7.27
C GLN A 139 -6.59 -9.67 8.09
N ALA A 140 -6.49 -9.60 9.41
CA ALA A 140 -6.93 -10.67 10.29
C ALA A 140 -8.45 -10.92 10.16
N SER A 141 -9.25 -9.86 10.20
CA SER A 141 -10.72 -9.95 10.07
C SER A 141 -11.16 -10.49 8.70
N LEU A 142 -10.54 -10.00 7.62
CA LEU A 142 -10.80 -10.48 6.26
C LEU A 142 -10.37 -11.93 6.09
N TYR A 143 -9.24 -12.32 6.69
CA TYR A 143 -8.81 -13.72 6.67
C TYR A 143 -9.84 -14.61 7.36
N GLU A 144 -10.28 -14.27 8.57
CA GLU A 144 -11.30 -15.04 9.29
C GLU A 144 -12.61 -15.14 8.50
N ALA A 145 -13.07 -14.04 7.89
CA ALA A 145 -14.26 -14.04 7.04
C ALA A 145 -14.08 -14.80 5.71
N ALA A 146 -12.83 -14.97 5.24
CA ALA A 146 -12.48 -15.71 4.04
C ALA A 146 -12.37 -17.23 4.27
N ARG A 147 -12.32 -17.69 5.52
CA ARG A 147 -12.17 -19.12 5.83
C ARG A 147 -13.43 -19.92 5.50
N PRO A 148 -13.30 -21.18 5.02
CA PRO A 148 -14.42 -22.10 5.01
C PRO A 148 -14.94 -22.33 6.42
N THR A 149 -16.26 -22.49 6.57
CA THR A 149 -16.89 -22.81 7.85
C THR A 149 -16.89 -24.30 8.09
N MET A 150 -16.54 -24.73 9.30
CA MET A 150 -16.61 -26.14 9.70
C MET A 150 -18.02 -26.49 10.18
N PRO A 151 -18.71 -27.46 9.57
CA PRO A 151 -19.98 -27.96 10.09
C PRO A 151 -19.82 -28.60 11.47
N ASN A 152 -20.82 -28.40 12.33
CA ASN A 152 -20.85 -29.02 13.65
C ASN A 152 -20.85 -30.55 13.51
N GLY A 153 -19.93 -31.23 14.20
CA GLY A 153 -19.84 -32.70 14.21
C GLY A 153 -18.84 -33.31 13.23
N GLU A 154 -18.34 -32.56 12.23
CA GLU A 154 -17.39 -33.09 11.23
C GLU A 154 -15.91 -32.94 11.64
N ALA A 155 -15.64 -32.27 12.77
CA ALA A 155 -14.28 -31.98 13.23
C ALA A 155 -13.42 -33.24 13.44
N GLY A 156 -14.01 -34.34 13.90
CA GLY A 156 -13.29 -35.60 14.15
C GLY A 156 -12.78 -36.23 12.86
N THR A 157 -13.68 -36.42 11.88
CA THR A 157 -13.35 -36.98 10.56
C THR A 157 -12.39 -36.08 9.79
N ALA A 158 -12.65 -34.77 9.80
CA ALA A 158 -11.77 -33.80 9.13
C ALA A 158 -10.33 -33.84 9.68
N ARG A 159 -10.16 -34.03 10.99
CA ARG A 159 -8.84 -34.20 11.62
C ARG A 159 -8.15 -35.48 11.16
N GLN A 160 -8.87 -36.60 11.12
CA GLN A 160 -8.31 -37.87 10.67
C GLN A 160 -7.83 -37.80 9.22
N ASP A 161 -8.65 -37.24 8.33
CA ASP A 161 -8.31 -37.05 6.92
C ASP A 161 -7.12 -36.12 6.74
N ALA A 162 -7.10 -34.98 7.45
CA ALA A 162 -6.00 -34.04 7.41
C ALA A 162 -4.69 -34.68 7.89
N VAL A 163 -4.72 -35.39 9.02
CA VAL A 163 -3.52 -36.08 9.56
C VAL A 163 -3.01 -37.12 8.57
N MET A 164 -3.90 -37.94 7.99
CA MET A 164 -3.50 -38.96 7.01
C MET A 164 -2.75 -38.34 5.82
N ILE A 165 -3.29 -37.25 5.25
CA ILE A 165 -2.70 -36.57 4.10
C ILE A 165 -1.38 -35.89 4.48
N LEU A 166 -1.36 -35.16 5.60
CA LEU A 166 -0.19 -34.39 6.03
C LEU A 166 0.96 -35.28 6.51
N ASP A 167 0.67 -36.41 7.16
CA ASP A 167 1.69 -37.39 7.56
C ASP A 167 2.29 -38.09 6.34
N GLY A 168 1.47 -38.43 5.35
CA GLY A 168 1.95 -38.94 4.06
C GLY A 168 2.86 -37.94 3.37
N ALA A 169 2.44 -36.67 3.26
CA ALA A 169 3.21 -35.61 2.62
C ALA A 169 4.54 -35.32 3.34
N ARG A 170 4.59 -35.42 4.67
CA ARG A 170 5.80 -35.20 5.47
C ARG A 170 6.94 -36.17 5.10
N SER A 171 6.61 -37.41 4.70
CA SER A 171 7.61 -38.38 4.25
C SER A 171 8.30 -37.97 2.94
N GLY A 172 7.66 -37.13 2.12
CA GLY A 172 8.20 -36.58 0.88
C GLY A 172 9.03 -35.30 1.06
N GLY A 173 9.21 -34.82 2.30
CA GLY A 173 10.00 -33.64 2.63
C GLY A 173 9.20 -32.32 2.73
N PRO A 174 9.89 -31.18 2.97
CA PRO A 174 9.25 -29.89 3.26
C PRO A 174 8.35 -29.35 2.14
N SER A 175 8.76 -29.50 0.88
CA SER A 175 7.99 -29.05 -0.28
C SER A 175 6.66 -29.80 -0.42
N ALA A 176 6.69 -31.13 -0.30
CA ALA A 176 5.50 -31.97 -0.34
C ALA A 176 4.50 -31.59 0.76
N LEU A 177 5.00 -31.28 1.97
CA LEU A 177 4.16 -30.79 3.07
C LEU A 177 3.50 -29.44 2.73
N VAL A 178 4.26 -28.48 2.21
CA VAL A 178 3.72 -27.16 1.81
C VAL A 178 2.65 -27.32 0.72
N ASP A 179 2.87 -28.17 -0.27
CA ASP A 179 1.94 -28.41 -1.36
C ASP A 179 0.66 -29.11 -0.87
N ALA A 180 0.79 -30.11 0.01
CA ALA A 180 -0.35 -30.78 0.61
C ALA A 180 -1.18 -29.81 1.46
N VAL A 181 -0.53 -29.01 2.31
CA VAL A 181 -1.20 -27.99 3.13
C VAL A 181 -1.93 -26.96 2.25
N ARG A 182 -1.29 -26.49 1.16
CA ARG A 182 -1.94 -25.60 0.19
C ARG A 182 -3.15 -26.23 -0.48
N GLN A 183 -3.05 -27.50 -0.87
CA GLN A 183 -4.16 -28.21 -1.50
C GLN A 183 -5.34 -28.37 -0.53
N LEU A 184 -5.06 -28.72 0.73
CA LEU A 184 -6.09 -28.83 1.76
C LEU A 184 -6.73 -27.48 2.05
N ALA A 185 -5.96 -26.39 2.13
CA ALA A 185 -6.46 -25.04 2.37
C ALA A 185 -7.37 -24.49 1.25
N ARG A 186 -7.27 -25.06 0.03
CA ARG A 186 -8.16 -24.74 -1.11
C ARG A 186 -9.48 -25.49 -1.07
N ARG A 187 -9.66 -26.45 -0.16
CA ARG A 187 -10.92 -27.18 -0.03
C ARG A 187 -11.97 -26.28 0.61
N ASP A 188 -13.19 -26.41 0.14
CA ASP A 188 -14.37 -25.69 0.66
C ASP A 188 -15.16 -26.54 1.68
N ASP A 189 -14.51 -27.54 2.28
CA ASP A 189 -15.11 -28.47 3.24
C ASP A 189 -14.50 -28.35 4.64
N ALA A 190 -14.93 -29.25 5.56
CA ALA A 190 -14.46 -29.28 6.94
C ALA A 190 -12.93 -29.44 7.07
N VAL A 191 -12.28 -30.14 6.13
CA VAL A 191 -10.82 -30.31 6.13
C VAL A 191 -10.14 -28.98 5.80
N GLY A 192 -10.64 -28.27 4.79
CA GLY A 192 -10.17 -26.92 4.46
C GLY A 192 -10.36 -25.93 5.62
N ALA A 193 -11.53 -25.96 6.27
CA ALA A 193 -11.83 -25.14 7.44
C ALA A 193 -10.87 -25.41 8.62
N LEU A 194 -10.52 -26.69 8.84
CA LEU A 194 -9.59 -27.13 9.88
C LEU A 194 -8.16 -26.64 9.61
N VAL A 195 -7.67 -26.87 8.39
CA VAL A 195 -6.29 -26.51 7.98
C VAL A 195 -6.09 -25.00 7.91
N ALA A 196 -7.14 -24.25 7.56
CA ALA A 196 -7.12 -22.79 7.61
C ALA A 196 -7.11 -22.22 9.04
N GLY A 197 -7.31 -23.05 10.07
CA GLY A 197 -7.40 -22.62 11.46
C GLY A 197 -6.13 -22.79 12.29
N PRO A 198 -6.22 -22.48 13.61
CA PRO A 198 -5.11 -22.65 14.56
C PRO A 198 -4.60 -24.09 14.66
N TRP A 199 -5.46 -25.07 14.37
CA TRP A 199 -5.13 -26.49 14.42
C TRP A 199 -3.90 -26.87 13.60
N LEU A 200 -3.68 -26.24 12.43
CA LEU A 200 -2.52 -26.53 11.60
C LEU A 200 -1.20 -26.17 12.32
N SER A 201 -1.18 -25.05 13.02
CA SER A 201 -0.01 -24.62 13.80
C SER A 201 0.30 -25.61 14.93
N ASP A 202 -0.73 -26.07 15.63
CA ASP A 202 -0.61 -27.09 16.70
C ASP A 202 -0.12 -28.42 16.14
N TYR A 203 -0.68 -28.83 14.98
CA TYR A 203 -0.26 -30.04 14.28
C TYR A 203 1.23 -29.97 13.89
N MET A 204 1.66 -28.87 13.26
CA MET A 204 3.05 -28.69 12.85
C MET A 204 4.00 -28.68 14.05
N ALA A 205 3.61 -28.01 15.14
CA ALA A 205 4.39 -27.99 16.38
C ALA A 205 4.52 -29.39 16.99
N ALA A 206 3.41 -30.14 17.10
CA ALA A 206 3.40 -31.49 17.64
C ALA A 206 4.22 -32.50 16.80
N ARG A 207 4.38 -32.23 15.50
CA ARG A 207 5.15 -33.08 14.58
C ARG A 207 6.59 -32.63 14.38
N GLY A 208 7.06 -31.63 15.15
CA GLY A 208 8.44 -31.16 15.12
C GLY A 208 8.83 -30.45 13.82
N VAL A 209 7.86 -29.82 13.14
CA VAL A 209 8.16 -28.99 11.97
C VAL A 209 8.96 -27.77 12.41
N ASP A 210 10.00 -27.45 11.64
CA ASP A 210 10.92 -26.34 11.90
C ASP A 210 10.18 -25.03 12.24
N GLY A 211 10.70 -24.30 13.22
CA GLY A 211 10.21 -22.98 13.63
C GLY A 211 10.16 -22.00 12.47
N ASP A 212 11.15 -22.03 11.57
CA ASP A 212 11.24 -21.07 10.46
C ASP A 212 10.30 -21.45 9.30
N LEU A 213 10.03 -22.74 9.12
CA LEU A 213 9.13 -23.23 8.08
C LEU A 213 7.66 -22.97 8.41
N ARG A 214 7.29 -22.99 9.71
CA ARG A 214 5.90 -22.81 10.16
C ARG A 214 5.27 -21.48 9.68
N PRO A 215 5.88 -20.30 9.86
CA PRO A 215 5.35 -19.05 9.34
C PRO A 215 5.16 -19.05 7.81
N ALA A 216 6.10 -19.64 7.07
CA ALA A 216 6.00 -19.73 5.61
C ALA A 216 4.81 -20.60 5.17
N VAL A 217 4.57 -21.73 5.86
CA VAL A 217 3.42 -22.61 5.62
C VAL A 217 2.12 -21.88 5.95
N VAL A 218 2.03 -21.21 7.10
CA VAL A 218 0.83 -20.44 7.49
C VAL A 218 0.54 -19.33 6.48
N ASN A 219 1.55 -18.62 6.00
CA ASN A 219 1.39 -17.61 4.95
C ASN A 219 0.91 -18.21 3.62
N ALA A 220 1.44 -19.39 3.24
CA ALA A 220 1.00 -20.12 2.06
C ALA A 220 -0.47 -20.55 2.16
N VAL A 221 -0.92 -20.98 3.34
CA VAL A 221 -2.33 -21.29 3.64
C VAL A 221 -3.19 -20.05 3.53
N ARG A 222 -2.79 -18.95 4.17
CA ARG A 222 -3.52 -17.68 4.12
C ARG A 222 -3.76 -17.24 2.68
N ALA A 223 -2.73 -17.26 1.85
CA ALA A 223 -2.83 -16.93 0.43
C ALA A 223 -3.78 -17.88 -0.33
N ALA A 224 -3.70 -19.20 -0.08
CA ALA A 224 -4.58 -20.18 -0.72
C ALA A 224 -6.05 -20.02 -0.32
N VAL A 225 -6.32 -19.74 0.97
CA VAL A 225 -7.67 -19.48 1.49
C VAL A 225 -8.24 -18.22 0.85
N ILE A 226 -7.49 -17.12 0.82
CA ILE A 226 -7.92 -15.85 0.22
C ILE A 226 -8.24 -16.02 -1.28
N ASP A 227 -7.37 -16.70 -2.02
CA ASP A 227 -7.53 -16.97 -3.45
C ASP A 227 -8.74 -17.87 -3.76
N THR A 228 -9.04 -18.82 -2.88
CA THR A 228 -10.24 -19.68 -3.00
C THR A 228 -11.49 -18.90 -2.62
N ALA A 229 -11.43 -18.15 -1.52
CA ALA A 229 -12.51 -17.32 -1.02
C ALA A 229 -12.99 -16.32 -2.07
N ALA A 230 -12.08 -15.62 -2.75
CA ALA A 230 -12.41 -14.63 -3.79
C ALA A 230 -13.28 -15.20 -4.92
N ARG A 231 -13.15 -16.51 -5.21
CA ARG A 231 -13.90 -17.24 -6.24
C ARG A 231 -15.08 -18.05 -5.69
N SER A 232 -15.33 -17.99 -4.38
CA SER A 232 -16.39 -18.76 -3.72
C SER A 232 -17.78 -18.30 -4.13
N GLY A 233 -18.74 -19.24 -4.13
CA GLY A 233 -20.17 -18.92 -4.29
C GLY A 233 -20.79 -18.25 -3.06
N ASP A 234 -20.16 -18.33 -1.89
CA ASP A 234 -20.57 -17.56 -0.72
C ASP A 234 -20.17 -16.10 -0.88
N ARG A 235 -21.18 -15.22 -0.92
CA ARG A 235 -21.00 -13.77 -1.13
C ARG A 235 -20.15 -13.13 -0.04
N LYS A 236 -20.28 -13.54 1.23
CA LYS A 236 -19.50 -12.97 2.33
C LYS A 236 -18.04 -13.35 2.21
N ARG A 237 -17.78 -14.63 1.94
CA ARG A 237 -16.45 -15.17 1.75
C ARG A 237 -15.76 -14.58 0.51
N SER A 238 -16.49 -14.43 -0.59
CA SER A 238 -16.00 -13.76 -1.81
C SER A 238 -15.69 -12.29 -1.62
N ALA A 239 -16.54 -11.55 -0.89
CA ALA A 239 -16.26 -10.17 -0.53
C ALA A 239 -14.98 -10.04 0.32
N ALA A 240 -14.80 -10.92 1.31
CA ALA A 240 -13.61 -10.97 2.14
C ALA A 240 -12.35 -11.30 1.34
N GLY A 241 -12.40 -12.33 0.48
CA GLY A 241 -11.28 -12.74 -0.37
C GLY A 241 -10.85 -11.64 -1.35
N ARG A 242 -11.80 -11.03 -2.07
CA ARG A 242 -11.51 -9.94 -3.03
C ARG A 242 -10.93 -8.72 -2.34
N THR A 243 -11.48 -8.33 -1.21
CA THR A 243 -10.98 -7.18 -0.43
C THR A 243 -9.59 -7.45 0.12
N SER A 244 -9.32 -8.67 0.60
CA SER A 244 -8.00 -9.07 1.06
C SER A 244 -6.95 -9.01 -0.06
N GLN A 245 -7.29 -9.47 -1.28
CA GLN A 245 -6.41 -9.32 -2.45
C GLN A 245 -6.16 -7.84 -2.79
N ALA A 246 -7.19 -6.99 -2.70
CA ALA A 246 -7.07 -5.57 -2.97
C ALA A 246 -6.15 -4.83 -1.97
N LEU A 247 -5.97 -5.34 -0.75
CA LEU A 247 -5.07 -4.73 0.24
C LEU A 247 -3.60 -4.67 -0.21
N THR A 248 -3.17 -5.52 -1.15
CA THR A 248 -1.83 -5.40 -1.74
C THR A 248 -1.64 -4.05 -2.42
N SER A 249 -2.68 -3.47 -3.02
CA SER A 249 -2.61 -2.12 -3.60
C SER A 249 -2.46 -1.06 -2.51
N VAL A 250 -3.10 -1.22 -1.34
CA VAL A 250 -2.90 -0.30 -0.21
C VAL A 250 -1.46 -0.36 0.31
N GLN A 251 -0.85 -1.55 0.37
CA GLN A 251 0.56 -1.69 0.74
C GLN A 251 1.51 -1.01 -0.26
N LYS A 252 1.23 -1.11 -1.56
CA LYS A 252 1.97 -0.37 -2.60
C LYS A 252 1.80 1.15 -2.44
N ALA A 253 0.59 1.62 -2.14
CA ALA A 253 0.33 3.02 -1.86
C ALA A 253 1.13 3.52 -0.64
N ARG A 254 1.18 2.72 0.44
CA ARG A 254 1.98 3.01 1.64
C ARG A 254 3.47 3.15 1.32
N ALA A 255 4.02 2.25 0.50
CA ALA A 255 5.42 2.31 0.08
C ALA A 255 5.73 3.54 -0.80
N ALA A 256 4.83 3.89 -1.72
CA ALA A 256 4.96 5.10 -2.54
C ALA A 256 4.87 6.37 -1.69
N ALA A 257 3.89 6.45 -0.79
CA ALA A 257 3.69 7.57 0.13
C ALA A 257 4.89 7.76 1.07
N SER A 258 5.40 6.68 1.68
CA SER A 258 6.57 6.79 2.59
C SER A 258 7.82 7.25 1.86
N THR A 259 8.02 6.81 0.61
CA THR A 259 9.12 7.29 -0.23
C THR A 259 8.94 8.77 -0.56
N TYR A 260 7.73 9.18 -0.90
CA TYR A 260 7.40 10.58 -1.19
C TYR A 260 7.67 11.49 0.00
N THR A 261 7.08 11.18 1.17
CA THR A 261 7.18 12.03 2.36
C THR A 261 8.63 12.19 2.82
N ARG A 262 9.42 11.10 2.78
CA ARG A 262 10.85 11.14 3.09
C ARG A 262 11.63 12.06 2.13
N LEU A 263 11.36 11.98 0.84
CA LEU A 263 12.06 12.82 -0.15
C LEU A 263 11.61 14.27 -0.12
N LYS A 264 10.32 14.51 0.18
CA LYS A 264 9.72 15.85 0.22
C LYS A 264 10.15 16.65 1.45
N LEU A 265 10.27 15.99 2.62
CA LEU A 265 10.61 16.63 3.90
C LEU A 265 12.06 16.43 4.33
N GLY A 266 12.84 15.62 3.62
CA GLY A 266 14.26 15.39 3.88
C GLY A 266 15.21 16.32 3.10
N ARG A 267 14.65 17.27 2.35
CA ARG A 267 15.36 18.36 1.67
C ARG A 267 15.23 19.62 2.51
#